data_AF-A0A1J8REW8-F1
#
_entry.id   AF-A0A1J8REW8-F1
#
_cell.length_a   1.000
_cell.length_b   1.000
_cell.length_c   1.000
_cell.angle_alpha   90.00
_cell.angle_beta   90.00
_cell.angle_gamma   90.00
#
_symmetry.space_group_name_H-M   'P 1'
#
loop_
_entity.id
_entity.type
_entity.pdbx_description
1 polymer ?
#
loop_
_entity_poly.entity_id
_entity_poly.type
_entity_poly.pdbx_seq_one_letter_code
_entity_poly.pdbx_strand_id
1 'polypeptide(L)'
;MDPELIHVDPRTLLQVEQSGQPAVVYKCKLQGVPCGLHVEGMTSAVSAHLRGHGVAGPDNTSTSCIWGTCSKTLKRGSMTRHILTHLGVKVRCSVCGVVKCRHDLFRAHINSSEPCHLASAEMVDGPEGRVLVPTAWFATHQV
;
A
#
# COMPACT_ATOMS: atom_id res chain seq x y z
N MET A 1 17.40 -6.29 22.83
CA MET A 1 16.33 -5.61 22.08
C MET A 1 15.76 -6.67 21.17
N ASP A 2 14.61 -7.24 21.53
CA ASP A 2 13.93 -8.23 20.71
C ASP A 2 13.54 -7.54 19.40
N PRO A 3 13.98 -8.00 18.21
CA PRO A 3 13.49 -7.42 16.96
C PRO A 3 11.98 -7.66 16.96
N GLU A 4 11.17 -6.59 17.01
CA GLU A 4 9.71 -6.71 16.91
C GLU A 4 9.40 -7.59 15.70
N LEU A 5 8.96 -8.83 15.94
CA LEU A 5 8.59 -9.76 14.88
C LEU A 5 7.40 -9.15 14.15
N ILE A 6 7.66 -8.64 12.95
CA ILE A 6 6.64 -8.02 12.12
C ILE A 6 5.86 -9.15 11.45
N HIS A 7 4.60 -9.34 11.83
CA HIS A 7 3.74 -10.30 11.15
C HIS A 7 3.24 -9.66 9.86
N VAL A 8 3.55 -10.26 8.72
CA VAL A 8 3.27 -9.72 7.38
C VAL A 8 2.20 -10.56 6.70
N ASP A 9 1.37 -9.94 5.86
CA ASP A 9 0.44 -10.64 4.98
C ASP A 9 1.19 -11.70 4.14
N PRO A 10 0.75 -12.97 4.13
CA PRO A 10 1.49 -14.05 3.47
C PRO A 10 1.77 -13.79 1.98
N ARG A 11 0.90 -13.06 1.29
CA ARG A 11 1.11 -12.72 -0.13
C ARG A 11 2.21 -11.69 -0.29
N THR A 12 2.23 -10.66 0.57
CA THR A 12 3.30 -9.66 0.59
C THR A 12 4.65 -10.31 0.92
N LEU A 13 4.68 -11.20 1.92
CA LEU A 13 5.91 -11.89 2.30
C LEU A 13 6.45 -12.74 1.13
N LEU A 14 5.59 -13.54 0.50
CA LEU A 14 5.98 -14.36 -0.65
C LEU A 14 6.53 -13.52 -1.80
N GLN A 15 5.91 -12.38 -2.11
CA GLN A 15 6.35 -11.49 -3.18
C GLN A 15 7.74 -10.89 -2.89
N VAL A 16 8.01 -10.49 -1.65
CA VAL A 16 9.30 -9.94 -1.24
C VAL A 16 10.39 -11.00 -1.37
N GLU A 17 10.14 -12.22 -0.88
CA GLU A 17 11.11 -13.32 -0.98
C GLU A 17 11.38 -13.71 -2.44
N GLN A 18 10.35 -13.76 -3.29
CA GLN A 18 10.51 -14.12 -4.71
C GLN A 18 11.20 -13.04 -5.55
N SER A 19 10.92 -11.77 -5.28
CA SER A 19 11.54 -10.66 -6.03
C SER A 19 12.96 -10.34 -5.57
N GLY A 20 13.31 -10.72 -4.34
CA GLY A 20 14.55 -10.28 -3.68
C GLY A 20 14.59 -8.77 -3.43
N GLN A 21 13.47 -8.06 -3.60
CA GLN A 21 13.39 -6.62 -3.40
C GLN A 21 12.69 -6.31 -2.08
N PRO A 22 13.21 -5.35 -1.28
CA PRO A 22 12.51 -4.86 -0.10
C PRO A 22 11.16 -4.23 -0.46
N ALA A 23 10.23 -4.28 0.49
CA ALA A 23 8.93 -3.60 0.38
C ALA A 23 8.64 -2.79 1.64
N VAL A 24 7.83 -1.74 1.52
CA VAL A 24 7.33 -0.99 2.67
C VAL A 24 5.93 -1.48 3.03
N VAL A 25 5.79 -1.93 4.28
CA VAL A 25 4.58 -2.55 4.82
C VAL A 25 3.99 -1.73 5.95
N TYR A 26 2.67 -1.79 6.09
CA TYR A 26 1.88 -0.98 7.01
C TYR A 26 0.98 -1.87 7.84
N LYS A 27 0.89 -1.60 9.15
CA LYS A 27 0.02 -2.36 10.04
C LYS A 27 -1.45 -2.19 9.63
N CYS A 28 -2.17 -3.28 9.47
CA CYS A 28 -3.61 -3.24 9.25
C CYS A 28 -4.31 -2.69 10.50
N LYS A 29 -5.08 -1.61 10.33
CA LYS A 29 -5.87 -0.95 11.40
C LYS A 29 -7.38 -1.11 11.19
N LEU A 30 -7.81 -2.02 10.32
CA LEU A 30 -9.23 -2.31 10.13
C LEU A 30 -9.82 -2.79 11.46
N GLN A 31 -10.91 -2.18 11.90
CA GLN A 31 -11.59 -2.54 13.15
C GLN A 31 -12.35 -3.87 13.00
N GLY A 32 -12.63 -4.53 14.12
CA GLY A 32 -13.26 -5.85 14.17
C GLY A 32 -12.35 -6.87 14.85
N VAL A 33 -12.14 -8.02 14.23
CA VAL A 33 -11.19 -9.03 14.71
C VAL A 33 -9.76 -8.48 14.58
N PRO A 34 -8.94 -8.50 15.65
CA PRO A 34 -7.55 -8.03 15.56
C PRO A 34 -6.78 -8.76 14.45
N CYS A 35 -6.42 -8.01 13.39
CA CYS A 35 -5.70 -8.58 12.25
C CYS A 35 -4.23 -8.89 12.58
N GLY A 36 -3.52 -7.93 13.19
CA GLY A 36 -2.10 -8.06 13.52
C GLY A 36 -1.12 -8.03 12.33
N LEU A 37 -1.60 -8.23 11.10
CA LEU A 37 -0.76 -8.30 9.90
C LEU A 37 -0.36 -6.92 9.37
N HIS A 38 0.79 -6.88 8.70
CA HIS A 38 1.26 -5.75 7.90
C HIS A 38 1.07 -6.05 6.40
N VAL A 39 0.62 -5.05 5.65
CA VAL A 39 0.33 -5.17 4.21
C VAL A 39 1.16 -4.14 3.44
N GLU A 40 1.65 -4.53 2.26
CA GLU A 40 2.34 -3.61 1.35
C GLU A 40 1.42 -2.47 0.89
N GLY A 41 2.00 -1.27 0.76
CA GLY A 41 1.30 -0.03 0.35
C GLY A 41 0.77 0.00 -1.10
N MET A 42 0.67 -1.13 -1.78
CA MET A 42 0.18 -1.21 -3.17
C MET A 42 -1.32 -1.46 -3.25
N THR A 43 -1.97 -0.94 -4.30
CA THR A 43 -3.42 -1.14 -4.53
C THR A 43 -3.78 -2.62 -4.61
N SER A 44 -2.98 -3.44 -5.31
CA SER A 44 -3.19 -4.88 -5.46
C SER A 44 -3.10 -5.61 -4.13
N ALA A 45 -2.04 -5.36 -3.35
CA ALA A 45 -1.80 -5.96 -2.04
C ALA A 45 -2.90 -5.60 -1.04
N VAL A 46 -3.21 -4.31 -0.89
CA VAL A 46 -4.30 -3.86 0.00
C VAL A 46 -5.64 -4.44 -0.43
N SER A 47 -5.97 -4.45 -1.73
CA SER A 47 -7.21 -5.03 -2.23
C SER A 47 -7.32 -6.53 -1.92
N ALA A 48 -6.22 -7.28 -2.09
CA ALA A 48 -6.18 -8.70 -1.77
C ALA A 48 -6.34 -8.95 -0.28
N HIS A 49 -5.66 -8.17 0.56
CA HIS A 49 -5.74 -8.26 2.01
C HIS A 49 -7.17 -7.97 2.53
N LEU A 50 -7.80 -6.90 2.02
CA LEU A 50 -9.15 -6.50 2.43
C LEU A 50 -10.23 -7.56 2.12
N ARG A 51 -10.03 -8.39 1.08
CA ARG A 51 -10.92 -9.53 0.83
C ARG A 51 -10.91 -10.54 1.97
N GLY A 52 -9.78 -10.71 2.67
CA GLY A 52 -9.68 -11.53 3.88
C GLY A 52 -10.49 -10.98 5.06
N HIS A 53 -10.81 -9.69 5.04
CA HIS A 53 -11.69 -9.03 6.01
C HIS A 53 -13.16 -8.99 5.55
N GLY A 54 -13.53 -9.74 4.50
CA GLY A 54 -14.89 -9.73 3.97
C GLY A 54 -15.26 -8.45 3.21
N VAL A 55 -14.29 -7.58 2.91
CA VAL A 55 -14.50 -6.41 2.04
C VAL A 55 -14.55 -6.90 0.59
N ALA A 56 -15.66 -7.52 0.24
CA ALA A 56 -15.97 -8.11 -1.06
C ALA A 56 -17.39 -7.69 -1.50
N GLY A 57 -17.90 -8.24 -2.60
CA GLY A 57 -19.23 -7.91 -3.15
C GLY A 57 -19.17 -6.88 -4.27
N PRO A 58 -20.29 -6.30 -4.75
CA PRO A 58 -20.34 -5.42 -5.93
C PRO A 58 -19.67 -4.05 -5.73
N ASP A 59 -19.13 -3.44 -6.80
CA ASP A 59 -18.39 -2.16 -6.74
C ASP A 59 -19.28 -0.98 -6.34
N ASN A 60 -20.57 -1.04 -6.68
CA ASN A 60 -21.54 0.03 -6.51
C ASN A 60 -22.19 0.07 -5.12
N THR A 61 -21.99 -0.96 -4.29
CA THR A 61 -22.56 -1.03 -2.93
C THR A 61 -21.88 -0.01 -2.02
N SER A 62 -22.67 0.71 -1.24
CA SER A 62 -22.16 1.64 -0.21
C SER A 62 -21.71 0.87 1.03
N THR A 63 -20.56 1.24 1.56
CA THR A 63 -20.00 0.68 2.79
C THR A 63 -19.21 1.75 3.55
N SER A 64 -19.15 1.62 4.87
CA SER A 64 -18.40 2.53 5.72
C SER A 64 -16.98 2.02 5.92
N CYS A 65 -16.00 2.92 5.78
CA CYS A 65 -14.64 2.64 6.19
C CYS A 65 -14.61 2.49 7.70
N ILE A 66 -13.90 1.47 8.18
CA ILE A 66 -13.67 1.19 9.60
C ILE A 66 -12.16 1.08 9.86
N TRP A 67 -11.35 1.86 9.17
CA TRP A 67 -9.91 1.91 9.40
C TRP A 67 -9.59 2.87 10.55
N GLY A 68 -9.01 2.37 11.64
CA GLY A 68 -8.82 3.14 12.87
C GLY A 68 -10.14 3.74 13.34
N THR A 69 -10.20 5.08 13.43
CA THR A 69 -11.40 5.84 13.81
C THR A 69 -12.16 6.43 12.61
N CYS A 70 -11.80 6.03 11.37
CA CYS A 70 -12.50 6.50 10.18
C CYS A 70 -13.93 5.96 10.15
N SER A 71 -14.86 6.77 9.63
CA SER A 71 -16.28 6.45 9.47
C SER A 71 -16.85 6.93 8.13
N LYS A 72 -16.00 7.24 7.16
CA LYS A 72 -16.43 7.73 5.84
C LYS A 72 -17.20 6.65 5.09
N THR A 73 -18.34 7.01 4.51
CA THR A 73 -19.12 6.13 3.63
C THR A 73 -18.70 6.31 2.18
N LEU A 74 -18.45 5.19 1.49
CA LEU A 74 -17.99 5.19 0.11
C LEU A 74 -18.50 3.95 -0.64
N LYS A 75 -18.44 4.01 -1.96
CA LYS A 75 -18.65 2.83 -2.81
C LYS A 75 -17.54 1.80 -2.53
N ARG A 76 -17.90 0.51 -2.51
CA ARG A 76 -16.98 -0.61 -2.29
C ARG A 76 -15.77 -0.55 -3.22
N GLY A 77 -15.99 -0.26 -4.51
CA GLY A 77 -14.91 -0.11 -5.51
C GLY A 77 -13.88 0.98 -5.19
N SER A 78 -14.21 1.92 -4.30
CA SER A 78 -13.31 2.97 -3.84
C SER A 78 -12.60 2.64 -2.53
N MET A 79 -12.93 1.53 -1.86
CA MET A 79 -12.43 1.23 -0.51
C MET A 79 -10.92 1.11 -0.46
N THR A 80 -10.31 0.28 -1.31
CA THR A 80 -8.85 0.11 -1.37
C THR A 80 -8.12 1.43 -1.50
N ARG A 81 -8.57 2.26 -2.44
CA ARG A 81 -8.00 3.58 -2.68
C ARG A 81 -8.16 4.52 -1.50
N HIS A 82 -9.30 4.46 -0.82
CA HIS A 82 -9.51 5.23 0.39
C HIS A 82 -8.57 4.76 1.50
N ILE A 83 -8.36 3.46 1.67
CA ILE A 83 -7.38 2.92 2.65
C ILE A 83 -5.96 3.43 2.38
N LEU A 84 -5.53 3.52 1.11
CA LEU A 84 -4.22 4.09 0.77
C LEU A 84 -4.03 5.54 1.29
N THR A 85 -5.12 6.30 1.46
CA THR A 85 -5.05 7.65 2.06
C THR A 85 -4.71 7.62 3.55
N HIS A 86 -5.11 6.57 4.27
CA HIS A 86 -4.72 6.36 5.67
C HIS A 86 -3.26 5.91 5.78
N LEU A 87 -2.79 5.12 4.81
CA LEU A 87 -1.39 4.70 4.77
C LEU A 87 -0.46 5.87 4.42
N GLY A 88 -0.97 6.95 3.82
CA GLY A 88 -0.17 8.08 3.38
C GLY A 88 0.63 7.82 2.09
N VAL A 89 0.37 6.72 1.40
CA VAL A 89 1.06 6.33 0.17
C VAL A 89 0.66 7.24 -0.98
N LYS A 90 1.67 7.74 -1.71
CA LYS A 90 1.51 8.66 -2.84
C LYS A 90 2.40 8.24 -4.01
N VAL A 91 2.30 8.96 -5.12
CA VAL A 91 3.13 8.77 -6.31
C VAL A 91 3.80 10.09 -6.67
N ARG A 92 5.11 10.07 -6.89
CA ARG A 92 5.92 11.20 -7.37
C ARG A 92 6.25 11.00 -8.84
N CYS A 93 6.18 12.09 -9.61
CA CYS A 93 6.70 12.12 -10.97
C CYS A 93 8.24 12.16 -10.94
N SER A 94 8.89 11.22 -11.62
CA SER A 94 10.36 11.17 -11.67
C SER A 94 11.01 12.34 -12.42
N VAL A 95 10.23 13.08 -13.22
CA VAL A 95 10.74 14.24 -13.98
C VAL A 95 10.58 15.56 -13.22
N CYS A 96 9.35 15.93 -12.85
CA CYS A 96 9.09 17.24 -12.23
C CYS A 96 8.96 17.19 -10.70
N GLY A 97 9.01 16.00 -10.09
CA GLY A 97 8.89 15.83 -8.64
C GLY A 97 7.48 16.06 -8.08
N VAL A 98 6.48 16.37 -8.91
CA VAL A 98 5.11 16.59 -8.42
C VAL A 98 4.58 15.32 -7.76
N VAL A 99 4.01 15.48 -6.56
CA VAL A 99 3.42 14.37 -5.82
C VAL A 99 1.90 14.37 -6.01
N LYS A 100 1.37 13.25 -6.49
CA LYS A 100 -0.05 12.95 -6.61
C LYS A 100 -0.44 11.91 -5.58
N CYS A 101 -1.65 11.99 -5.06
CA CYS A 101 -2.12 11.00 -4.08
C CYS A 101 -2.38 9.62 -4.69
N ARG A 102 -2.44 9.50 -6.02
CA ARG A 102 -2.84 8.27 -6.73
C ARG A 102 -2.26 8.18 -8.14
N HIS A 103 -2.17 6.95 -8.65
CA HIS A 103 -1.61 6.64 -9.96
C HIS A 103 -2.46 7.14 -11.16
N ASP A 104 -3.78 7.26 -11.05
CA ASP A 104 -4.61 7.83 -12.11
C ASP A 104 -4.44 9.35 -12.24
N LEU A 105 -4.24 10.05 -11.11
CA LEU A 105 -3.89 11.46 -11.13
C LEU A 105 -2.47 11.69 -11.68
N PHE A 106 -1.56 10.74 -11.44
CA PHE A 106 -0.26 10.71 -12.11
C PHE A 106 -0.42 10.49 -13.62
N ARG A 107 -1.26 9.53 -14.05
CA ARG A 107 -1.53 9.31 -15.48
C ARG A 107 -2.12 10.55 -16.15
N ALA A 108 -3.07 11.22 -15.50
CA ALA A 108 -3.62 12.49 -15.99
C ALA A 108 -2.54 13.58 -16.08
N HIS A 109 -1.60 13.61 -15.13
CA HIS A 109 -0.46 14.54 -15.16
C HIS A 109 0.47 14.30 -16.36
N ILE A 110 0.92 13.07 -16.59
CA ILE A 110 1.84 12.80 -17.72
C ILE A 110 1.16 12.99 -19.08
N ASN A 111 -0.15 12.77 -19.16
CA ASN A 111 -0.94 13.01 -20.38
C ASN A 111 -1.19 14.50 -20.66
N SER A 112 -1.02 15.38 -19.67
CA SER A 112 -1.27 16.82 -19.80
C SER A 112 -0.01 17.67 -19.73
N SER A 113 1.16 17.03 -19.64
CA SER A 113 2.45 17.71 -19.46
C SER A 113 3.48 17.08 -20.40
N GLU A 114 3.73 17.75 -21.53
CA GLU A 114 4.78 17.38 -22.50
C GLU A 114 6.13 16.99 -21.85
N PRO A 115 6.72 17.78 -20.93
CA PRO A 115 8.00 17.41 -20.33
C PRO A 115 7.93 16.14 -19.48
N CYS A 116 6.74 15.73 -19.02
CA CYS A 116 6.54 14.57 -18.15
C CYS A 116 5.90 13.38 -18.87
N HIS A 117 5.69 13.43 -20.18
CA HIS A 117 4.98 12.38 -20.93
C HIS A 117 5.60 10.98 -20.75
N LEU A 118 6.93 10.90 -20.63
CA LEU A 118 7.67 9.66 -20.41
C LEU A 118 8.08 9.44 -18.94
N ALA A 119 7.55 10.24 -18.02
CA ALA A 119 7.87 10.09 -16.61
C ALA A 119 7.36 8.75 -16.07
N SER A 120 8.14 8.19 -15.16
CA SER A 120 7.74 7.04 -14.34
C SER A 120 7.09 7.49 -13.04
N ALA A 121 6.25 6.61 -12.49
CA ALA A 121 5.66 6.76 -11.18
C ALA A 121 6.62 6.23 -10.12
N GLU A 122 7.16 7.11 -9.29
CA GLU A 122 7.91 6.71 -8.10
C GLU A 122 6.97 6.63 -6.91
N MET A 123 6.96 5.49 -6.20
CA MET A 123 6.16 5.37 -4.98
C MET A 123 6.75 6.26 -3.89
N VAL A 124 5.87 6.98 -3.18
CA VAL A 124 6.22 7.73 -1.98
C VAL A 124 5.52 7.08 -0.82
N ASP A 125 6.31 6.46 0.05
CA ASP A 125 5.81 5.79 1.24
C ASP A 125 5.27 6.77 2.27
N GLY A 126 4.27 6.31 3.02
CA GLY A 126 3.70 7.07 4.10
C GLY A 126 4.46 6.91 5.42
N PRO A 127 4.14 7.76 6.40
CA PRO A 127 4.96 7.94 7.59
C PRO A 127 4.98 6.75 8.55
N GLU A 128 3.99 5.85 8.47
CA GLU A 128 3.89 4.66 9.33
C GLU A 128 4.49 3.40 8.69
N GLY A 129 5.07 3.53 7.50
CA GLY A 129 5.65 2.42 6.75
C GLY A 129 6.89 1.83 7.44
N ARG A 130 7.00 0.51 7.43
CA ARG A 130 8.18 -0.23 7.89
C ARG A 130 8.80 -0.98 6.73
N VAL A 131 10.13 -0.97 6.62
CA VAL A 131 10.84 -1.71 5.58
C VAL A 131 10.86 -3.19 5.95
N LEU A 132 10.32 -4.02 5.06
CA LEU A 132 10.45 -5.47 5.05
C LEU A 132 11.54 -5.84 4.04
N VAL A 133 12.60 -6.48 4.51
CA VAL A 133 13.67 -6.99 3.64
C VAL A 133 13.51 -8.51 3.44
N PRO A 134 13.90 -9.06 2.28
CA PRO A 134 13.92 -10.50 2.06
C PRO A 134 14.89 -11.19 3.02
N THR A 135 14.62 -12.45 3.36
CA THR A 135 15.47 -13.25 4.25
C THR A 135 16.89 -13.38 3.69
N ALA A 136 17.03 -13.48 2.37
CA ALA A 136 18.32 -13.55 1.68
C ALA A 136 19.21 -12.31 1.88
N TRP A 137 18.62 -11.16 2.25
CA TRP A 137 19.36 -9.91 2.50
C TRP A 137 20.29 -10.02 3.71
N PHE A 138 19.90 -10.80 4.73
CA PHE A 138 20.69 -10.99 5.94
C PHE A 138 21.87 -11.94 5.73
N ALA A 139 21.78 -12.85 4.76
CA ALA A 139 22.84 -13.82 4.47
C ALA A 139 24.07 -13.18 3.78
N THR A 140 23.95 -11.98 3.21
CA THR A 140 25.02 -11.30 2.46
C THR A 140 25.74 -10.21 3.25
N HIS A 141 25.26 -9.84 4.44
CA HIS A 141 25.80 -8.74 5.25
C HIS A 141 26.26 -9.17 6.66
N GLN A 142 26.48 -10.47 6.87
CA GLN A 142 27.21 -10.97 8.04
C GLN A 142 28.72 -10.80 7.79
N VAL A 143 29.29 -9.73 8.34
CA VAL A 143 30.74 -9.56 8.57
C VAL A 143 30.97 -9.56 10.08
#